data_AF-A0A923EB42-F1
#
_entry.id   AF-A0A923EB42-F1
#
_cell.length_a   1.000
_cell.length_b   1.000
_cell.length_c   1.000
_cell.angle_alpha   90.00
_cell.angle_beta   90.00
_cell.angle_gamma   90.00
#
_symmetry.space_group_name_H-M   'P 1'
#
loop_
_entity.id
_entity.type
_entity.pdbx_description
1 polymer ?
#
loop_
_entity_poly.entity_id
_entity_poly.type
_entity_poly.pdbx_seq_one_letter_code
_entity_poly.pdbx_strand_id
1 'polypeptide(L)'
;MSKYKYCILNNNKSCNDCGECDICDLDKNKKCTNCGNCLNGSFDMRGVKIDEILEEEDNDVTNYEEIPISKDRMEFVGDESLSKNFDEENIELIDDIEGLRELLENQEKSEKFTYEEFPGLIRIRKEK
;
A
#
# COMPACT_ATOMS: atom_id res chain seq x y z
N MET A 1 3.45 -8.19 -30.94
CA MET A 1 4.17 -8.03 -29.65
C MET A 1 3.11 -7.98 -28.57
N SER A 2 3.28 -8.72 -27.49
CA SER A 2 2.30 -8.78 -26.41
C SER A 2 2.26 -7.50 -25.58
N LYS A 3 1.06 -7.12 -25.12
CA LYS A 3 0.79 -5.89 -24.37
C LYS A 3 1.60 -5.82 -23.07
N TYR A 4 1.83 -6.98 -22.43
CA TYR A 4 2.59 -7.14 -21.20
C TYR A 4 3.54 -8.34 -21.28
N LYS A 5 4.53 -8.41 -20.37
CA LYS A 5 5.44 -9.57 -20.27
C LYS A 5 4.75 -10.78 -19.60
N TYR A 6 3.95 -10.53 -18.56
CA TYR A 6 3.19 -11.54 -17.81
C TYR A 6 1.71 -11.15 -17.75
N CYS A 7 0.84 -12.13 -17.50
CA CYS A 7 -0.60 -11.90 -17.38
C CYS A 7 -0.94 -11.24 -16.04
N ILE A 8 -1.67 -10.12 -16.06
CA ILE A 8 -2.08 -9.41 -14.85
C ILE A 8 -3.03 -10.21 -13.96
N LEU A 9 -3.80 -11.13 -14.54
CA LEU A 9 -4.70 -12.03 -13.79
C LEU A 9 -3.97 -13.27 -13.26
N ASN A 10 -2.76 -13.56 -13.75
CA ASN A 10 -1.98 -14.73 -13.33
C ASN A 10 -0.48 -14.55 -13.65
N ASN A 11 0.29 -14.22 -12.63
CA ASN A 11 1.72 -13.93 -12.75
C ASN A 11 2.57 -15.11 -13.24
N ASN A 12 2.09 -16.35 -13.13
CA ASN A 12 2.80 -17.54 -13.61
C ASN A 12 2.64 -17.77 -15.13
N LYS A 13 1.86 -16.93 -15.82
CA LYS A 13 1.58 -17.05 -17.26
C LYS A 13 2.15 -15.86 -18.02
N SER A 14 2.77 -16.11 -19.16
CA SER A 14 3.11 -15.05 -20.11
C SER A 14 1.83 -14.47 -20.75
N CYS A 15 1.83 -13.17 -21.04
CA CYS A 15 0.69 -12.55 -21.71
C CYS A 15 0.62 -13.03 -23.16
N ASN A 16 -0.57 -13.49 -23.56
CA ASN A 16 -0.89 -13.94 -24.91
C ASN A 16 -1.97 -13.07 -25.59
N ASP A 17 -2.18 -11.85 -25.08
CA ASP A 17 -3.18 -10.89 -25.58
C ASP A 17 -4.62 -11.46 -25.66
N CYS A 18 -5.01 -12.33 -24.72
CA CYS A 18 -6.36 -12.90 -24.71
C CYS A 18 -7.49 -11.87 -24.50
N GLY A 19 -7.18 -10.69 -23.97
CA GLY A 19 -8.14 -9.60 -23.75
C GLY A 19 -9.08 -9.81 -22.57
N GLU A 20 -8.94 -10.88 -21.79
CA GLU A 20 -9.78 -11.15 -20.61
C GLU A 20 -9.65 -10.04 -19.55
N CYS A 21 -8.43 -9.52 -19.35
CA CYS A 21 -8.18 -8.43 -18.42
C CYS A 21 -8.77 -7.07 -18.83
N ASP A 22 -9.28 -6.96 -20.07
CA ASP A 22 -9.93 -5.74 -20.55
C ASP A 22 -11.47 -5.81 -20.42
N ILE A 23 -12.03 -6.88 -19.83
CA ILE A 23 -13.48 -7.09 -19.63
C ILE A 23 -13.91 -6.51 -18.27
N CYS A 24 -15.12 -5.97 -18.19
CA CYS A 24 -15.66 -5.46 -16.93
C CYS A 24 -16.06 -6.60 -15.98
N ASP A 25 -15.60 -6.52 -14.73
CA ASP A 25 -15.92 -7.52 -13.70
C ASP A 25 -17.42 -7.63 -13.40
N LEU A 26 -18.17 -6.52 -13.56
CA LEU A 26 -19.62 -6.49 -13.34
C LEU A 26 -20.42 -6.96 -14.55
N ASP A 27 -19.89 -6.80 -15.77
CA ASP A 27 -20.60 -7.15 -17.00
C ASP A 27 -19.63 -7.71 -18.04
N LYS A 28 -19.70 -9.03 -18.26
CA LYS A 28 -18.85 -9.77 -19.19
C LYS A 28 -19.02 -9.34 -20.65
N ASN A 29 -20.09 -8.63 -20.99
CA ASN A 29 -20.33 -8.11 -22.35
C ASN A 29 -19.71 -6.72 -22.57
N LYS A 30 -19.19 -6.08 -21.52
CA LYS A 30 -18.68 -4.71 -21.57
C LYS A 30 -17.15 -4.69 -21.43
N LYS A 31 -16.48 -3.87 -22.24
CA LYS A 31 -15.07 -3.53 -22.02
C LYS A 31 -14.91 -2.60 -20.82
N CYS A 32 -13.91 -2.87 -19.98
CA CYS A 32 -13.60 -2.02 -18.84
C CYS A 32 -13.18 -0.63 -19.32
N THR A 33 -13.88 0.40 -18.83
CA THR A 33 -13.56 1.82 -19.09
C THR A 33 -12.99 2.51 -17.85
N ASN A 34 -12.48 1.73 -16.89
CA ASN A 34 -11.99 2.20 -15.59
C ASN A 34 -13.00 3.07 -14.82
N CYS A 35 -14.30 2.71 -14.88
CA CYS A 35 -15.35 3.50 -14.22
C CYS A 35 -15.42 3.31 -12.69
N GLY A 36 -14.69 2.36 -12.12
CA GLY A 36 -14.64 2.14 -10.66
C GLY A 36 -15.90 1.52 -10.03
N ASN A 37 -17.00 1.33 -10.77
CA ASN A 37 -18.25 0.79 -10.22
C ASN A 37 -18.12 -0.59 -9.55
N CYS A 38 -17.16 -1.43 -9.98
CA CYS A 38 -16.88 -2.73 -9.38
C CYS A 38 -16.24 -2.64 -7.98
N LEU A 39 -15.74 -1.47 -7.58
CA LEU A 39 -15.07 -1.24 -6.30
C LEU A 39 -16.02 -0.76 -5.19
N ASN A 40 -17.32 -0.64 -5.48
CA ASN A 40 -18.37 -0.26 -4.53
C ASN A 40 -18.10 1.05 -3.75
N GLY A 41 -17.52 2.07 -4.38
CA GLY A 41 -17.31 3.36 -3.71
C GLY A 41 -17.17 4.53 -4.67
N SER A 42 -17.90 5.62 -4.41
CA SER A 42 -17.57 6.97 -4.90
C SER A 42 -16.47 7.62 -4.05
N PHE A 43 -15.61 6.79 -3.46
CA PHE A 43 -14.62 7.18 -2.49
C PHE A 43 -13.30 6.60 -2.94
N ASP A 44 -12.31 7.47 -3.14
CA ASP A 44 -10.95 7.06 -3.51
C ASP A 44 -10.27 6.26 -2.37
N MET A 45 -10.85 6.27 -1.17
CA MET A 45 -10.36 5.57 0.02
C MET A 45 -11.50 4.99 0.86
N ARG A 46 -11.32 3.79 1.42
CA ARG A 46 -12.17 3.26 2.50
C ARG A 46 -11.65 3.79 3.84
N GLY A 47 -12.45 4.56 4.56
CA GLY A 47 -12.13 5.04 5.90
C GLY A 47 -12.85 4.22 6.97
N VAL A 48 -12.12 3.78 7.99
CA VAL A 48 -12.71 3.26 9.23
C VAL A 48 -12.68 4.40 10.25
N LYS A 49 -13.84 4.74 10.82
CA LYS A 49 -13.92 5.72 11.90
C LYS A 49 -13.62 5.00 13.21
N ILE A 50 -12.58 5.45 13.92
CA ILE A 50 -12.28 5.00 15.28
C ILE A 50 -12.97 5.98 16.22
N ASP A 51 -13.92 5.50 17.02
CA ASP A 51 -14.66 6.35 17.96
C ASP A 51 -13.91 6.53 19.29
N GLU A 52 -13.18 5.50 19.76
CA GLU A 52 -12.44 5.50 21.02
C GLU A 52 -11.27 4.51 20.99
N ILE A 53 -10.19 4.82 21.71
CA ILE A 53 -9.04 3.92 21.93
C ILE A 53 -9.05 3.60 23.42
N LEU A 54 -9.23 2.33 23.78
CA LEU A 54 -9.18 1.88 25.17
C LEU A 54 -7.73 1.55 25.53
N GLU A 55 -7.18 2.29 26.50
CA GLU A 55 -5.88 2.00 27.11
C GLU A 55 -6.13 1.28 28.44
N GLU A 56 -5.90 -0.03 28.49
CA GLU A 56 -5.91 -0.77 29.75
C GLU A 56 -4.52 -0.67 30.39
N GLU A 57 -4.33 0.29 31.29
CA GLU A 57 -3.25 0.22 32.28
C GLU A 57 -3.58 -0.94 33.25
N ASP A 58 -2.83 -2.03 33.11
CA ASP A 58 -2.74 -3.16 34.04
C ASP A 58 -4.02 -3.96 34.31
N ASN A 59 -4.54 -4.74 33.36
CA ASN A 59 -5.34 -5.93 33.67
C ASN A 59 -5.02 -7.10 32.73
N ASP A 60 -4.80 -8.27 33.33
CA ASP A 60 -4.48 -9.52 32.63
C ASP A 60 -5.42 -9.80 31.44
N VAL A 61 -4.87 -9.83 30.23
CA VAL A 61 -5.52 -10.27 29.00
C VAL A 61 -5.82 -11.78 29.08
N THR A 62 -6.82 -12.18 29.88
CA THR A 62 -7.24 -13.59 29.99
C THR A 62 -8.75 -13.81 29.94
N ASN A 63 -9.57 -12.77 29.75
CA ASN A 63 -11.02 -12.97 29.60
C ASN A 63 -11.56 -12.34 28.31
N TYR A 64 -11.19 -12.92 27.17
CA TYR A 64 -12.01 -12.83 25.97
C TYR A 64 -13.25 -13.70 26.18
N GLU A 65 -14.31 -13.15 26.77
CA GLU A 65 -15.64 -13.67 26.45
C GLU A 65 -15.81 -13.57 24.93
N GLU A 66 -16.15 -14.69 24.30
CA GLU A 66 -16.24 -14.86 22.85
C GLU A 66 -17.16 -13.79 22.22
N ILE A 67 -16.61 -12.63 21.89
CA ILE A 67 -17.25 -11.70 20.96
C ILE A 67 -17.32 -12.46 19.64
N PRO A 68 -18.51 -12.70 19.06
CA PRO A 68 -18.61 -13.38 17.79
C PRO A 68 -17.86 -12.52 16.76
N ILE A 69 -16.71 -13.03 16.32
CA ILE A 69 -15.89 -12.42 15.30
C ILE A 69 -16.77 -12.37 14.04
N SER A 70 -17.39 -11.22 13.78
CA SER A 70 -17.92 -10.93 12.47
C SER A 70 -16.75 -11.09 11.50
N LYS A 71 -16.95 -11.93 10.47
CA LYS A 71 -15.96 -12.34 9.45
C LYS A 71 -15.28 -11.18 8.68
N ASP A 72 -15.62 -9.93 8.99
CA ASP A 72 -15.02 -8.73 8.42
C ASP A 72 -13.79 -8.27 9.23
N ARG A 73 -12.92 -9.21 9.61
CA ARG A 73 -11.53 -8.85 9.88
C ARG A 73 -10.86 -8.61 8.54
N MET A 74 -10.59 -7.33 8.25
CA MET A 74 -9.64 -6.94 7.24
C MET A 74 -8.27 -7.50 7.66
N GLU A 75 -7.92 -8.66 7.10
CA GLU A 75 -6.55 -9.14 7.10
C GLU A 75 -5.71 -8.01 6.51
N PHE A 76 -4.69 -7.54 7.24
CA PHE A 76 -3.67 -6.70 6.65
C PHE A 76 -3.05 -7.55 5.55
N VAL A 77 -3.53 -7.34 4.31
CA VAL A 77 -2.89 -7.87 3.11
C VAL A 77 -1.61 -7.08 3.01
N GLY A 78 -0.62 -7.47 3.81
CA GLY A 78 0.77 -7.18 3.55
C GLY A 78 0.97 -7.57 2.10
N ASP A 79 1.17 -6.55 1.26
CA ASP A 79 1.40 -6.72 -0.14
C ASP A 79 2.47 -7.80 -0.32
N GLU A 80 2.11 -8.96 -0.90
CA GLU A 80 3.05 -10.02 -1.27
C GLU A 80 4.16 -9.51 -2.21
N SER A 81 4.06 -8.25 -2.66
CA SER A 81 5.07 -7.54 -3.46
C SER A 81 6.13 -6.79 -2.63
N LEU A 82 6.06 -6.77 -1.29
CA LEU A 82 7.24 -6.40 -0.50
C LEU A 82 8.31 -7.48 -0.74
N SER A 83 9.32 -7.10 -1.52
CA SER A 83 10.53 -7.86 -1.79
C SER A 83 10.96 -8.63 -0.54
N LYS A 84 11.32 -9.92 -0.69
CA LYS A 84 11.87 -10.80 0.36
C LYS A 84 13.17 -10.28 1.03
N ASN A 85 13.53 -9.02 0.79
CA ASN A 85 14.68 -8.30 1.31
C ASN A 85 14.25 -7.00 2.01
N PHE A 86 12.99 -6.87 2.42
CA PHE A 86 12.57 -5.77 3.29
C PHE A 86 13.04 -6.10 4.70
N ASP A 87 14.24 -5.63 5.04
CA ASP A 87 14.79 -5.75 6.39
C ASP A 87 14.06 -4.75 7.29
N GLU A 88 12.98 -5.20 7.94
CA GLU A 88 12.23 -4.40 8.93
C GLU A 88 13.14 -3.83 10.02
N GLU A 89 14.25 -4.50 10.32
CA GLU A 89 15.27 -4.06 11.28
C GLU A 89 16.05 -2.82 10.84
N ASN A 90 16.06 -2.45 9.55
CA ASN A 90 16.81 -1.31 9.02
C ASN A 90 15.95 -0.06 8.81
N ILE A 91 14.76 -0.01 9.43
CA ILE A 91 13.86 1.13 9.37
C ILE A 91 14.00 1.95 10.65
N GLU A 92 14.50 3.18 10.52
CA GLU A 92 14.59 4.16 11.62
C GLU A 92 13.61 5.32 11.35
N LEU A 93 13.10 5.94 12.42
CA LEU A 93 12.26 7.12 12.27
C LEU A 93 13.12 8.33 11.85
N ILE A 94 12.54 9.23 11.06
CA ILE A 94 13.24 10.44 10.62
C ILE A 94 13.67 11.30 11.81
N ASP A 95 12.88 11.28 12.90
CA ASP A 95 13.16 12.03 14.12
C ASP A 95 14.33 11.43 14.94
N ASP A 96 14.66 10.15 14.72
CA ASP A 96 15.80 9.48 15.38
C ASP A 96 17.13 9.79 14.68
N ILE A 97 17.10 10.29 13.44
CA ILE A 97 18.28 10.66 12.67
C ILE A 97 18.51 12.17 12.76
N GLU A 98 19.58 12.56 13.47
CA GLU A 98 19.92 13.96 13.70
C GLU A 98 20.08 14.74 12.37
N GLY A 99 19.32 15.83 12.23
CA GLY A 99 19.39 16.73 11.08
C GLY A 99 18.64 16.26 9.82
N LEU A 100 18.10 15.03 9.79
CA LEU A 100 17.38 14.52 8.62
C LEU A 100 16.05 15.26 8.38
N ARG A 101 15.30 15.54 9.45
CA ARG A 101 14.08 16.35 9.41
C ARG A 101 14.34 17.75 8.85
N GLU A 102 15.39 18.41 9.34
CA GLU A 102 15.78 19.75 8.87
C GLU A 102 16.21 19.73 7.40
N LEU A 103 16.89 18.68 6.95
CA LEU A 103 17.29 18.51 5.54
C LEU A 103 16.06 18.40 4.63
N LEU A 104 15.01 17.71 5.06
CA LEU A 104 13.77 17.55 4.30
C LEU A 104 12.88 18.80 4.33
N GLU A 105 12.79 19.48 5.48
CA GLU A 105 11.96 20.69 5.66
C GLU A 105 12.57 21.94 5.01
N ASN A 106 13.91 22.00 4.88
CA ASN A 106 14.58 23.11 4.21
C ASN A 106 14.62 22.90 2.69
N GLN A 107 13.88 23.72 1.96
CA GLN A 107 13.76 23.62 0.50
C GLN A 107 15.10 23.66 -0.25
N GLU A 108 16.05 24.51 0.15
CA GLU A 108 17.34 24.61 -0.54
C GLU A 108 18.21 23.36 -0.30
N LYS A 109 18.15 22.79 0.91
CA LYS A 109 18.89 21.57 1.25
C LYS A 109 18.26 20.34 0.60
N SER A 110 16.93 20.24 0.61
CA SER A 110 16.23 19.10 0.01
C SER A 110 16.47 19.03 -1.49
N GLU A 111 16.30 20.13 -2.24
CA GLU A 111 16.55 20.15 -3.69
C GLU A 111 18.00 19.80 -4.04
N LYS A 112 18.95 20.20 -3.19
CA LYS A 112 20.38 19.94 -3.38
C LYS A 112 20.77 18.48 -3.10
N PHE A 113 20.27 17.91 -2.01
CA PHE A 113 20.74 16.62 -1.50
C PHE A 113 19.78 15.45 -1.77
N THR A 114 18.54 15.71 -2.20
CA THR A 114 17.55 14.66 -2.46
C THR A 114 16.87 14.81 -3.83
N TYR A 115 16.12 13.79 -4.20
CA TYR A 115 15.17 13.82 -5.31
C TYR A 115 14.00 12.88 -5.02
N GLU A 116 12.84 13.17 -5.58
CA GLU A 116 11.65 12.34 -5.45
C GLU A 116 11.61 11.32 -6.60
N GLU A 117 11.57 10.03 -6.28
CA GLU A 117 11.49 8.94 -7.26
C GLU A 117 10.01 8.60 -7.55
N PHE A 118 9.17 8.67 -6.51
CA PHE A 118 7.72 8.53 -6.56
C PHE A 118 7.07 9.47 -5.53
N PRO A 119 5.77 9.81 -5.67
CA PRO A 119 5.05 10.60 -4.67
C PRO A 119 5.26 10.06 -3.25
N GLY A 120 5.99 10.79 -2.42
CA GLY A 120 6.32 10.43 -1.03
C GLY A 120 7.54 9.51 -0.85
N LEU A 121 8.21 9.07 -1.92
CA LEU A 121 9.49 8.34 -1.85
C LEU A 121 10.66 9.24 -2.26
N ILE A 122 11.39 9.72 -1.25
CA ILE A 122 12.52 10.62 -1.41
C ILE A 122 13.82 9.83 -1.29
N ARG A 123 14.73 10.01 -2.25
CA ARG A 123 16.07 9.40 -2.24
C ARG A 123 17.15 10.45 -2.04
N ILE A 124 18.14 10.12 -1.23
CA ILE A 124 19.35 10.94 -1.06
C ILE A 124 20.25 10.75 -2.29
N ARG A 125 20.77 11.86 -2.83
CA ARG A 125 21.76 11.86 -3.90
C ARG A 125 23.08 11.37 -3.32
N LYS A 126 23.60 10.25 -3.85
CA LYS A 126 24.97 9.82 -3.56
C LYS A 126 25.90 10.68 -4.42
N GLU A 127 26.71 11.51 -3.79
CA GLU A 127 27.92 12.01 -4.46
C GLU A 127 28.86 10.82 -4.69
N LYS A 128 29.47 10.75 -5.88
CA LYS A 128 30.42 9.69 -6.24
C LYS A 128 31.77 9.89 -5.59
#